data_AF-A0A2D5D538-F1
#
_entry.id   AF-A0A2D5D538-F1
#
_cell.length_a   1.000
_cell.length_b   1.000
_cell.length_c   1.000
_cell.angle_alpha   90.00
_cell.angle_beta   90.00
_cell.angle_gamma   90.00
#
_symmetry.space_group_name_H-M   'P 1'
#
loop_
_entity.id
_entity.type
_entity.pdbx_description
1 polymer ?
#
loop_
_entity_poly.entity_id
_entity_poly.type
_entity_poly.pdbx_seq_one_letter_code
_entity_poly.pdbx_strand_id
1 'polypeptide(L)'
;MSDTNRAGNAGSAPGDSAAHFVPLSLIQNAHAGRLEAYMKATGSRDVVITMPVKMEVAGRKGQRFFVALAVTWHFDSAEPLSDAAAADCPKGHKCLFGWVPAHRFGHDDFGIYIDDIGVGETLQNGMIAEIIEQAAVESAVATWSG
;
A
#
# COMPACT_ATOMS: atom_id res chain seq x y z
N MET A 1 15.93 -8.19 -46.03
CA MET A 1 14.91 -7.47 -45.24
C MET A 1 13.91 -8.48 -44.73
N SER A 2 13.53 -8.32 -43.46
CA SER A 2 12.62 -9.14 -42.65
C SER A 2 13.32 -10.13 -41.72
N ASP A 3 13.70 -9.57 -40.57
CA ASP A 3 14.17 -10.22 -39.36
C ASP A 3 13.17 -11.25 -38.84
N THR A 4 13.62 -12.49 -38.71
CA THR A 4 12.93 -13.52 -37.92
C THR A 4 13.29 -13.28 -36.46
N ASN A 5 12.46 -12.49 -35.76
CA ASN A 5 12.58 -12.32 -34.32
C ASN A 5 12.28 -13.63 -33.59
N ARG A 6 13.36 -14.26 -33.14
CA ARG A 6 13.42 -15.26 -32.09
C ARG A 6 13.62 -14.53 -30.75
N ALA A 7 12.59 -14.47 -29.92
CA ALA A 7 12.62 -14.33 -28.45
C ALA A 7 11.19 -13.98 -28.02
N GLY A 8 10.58 -14.56 -26.99
CA GLY A 8 11.03 -15.58 -26.06
C GLY A 8 9.80 -15.93 -25.23
N ASN A 9 9.59 -17.22 -25.01
CA ASN A 9 8.78 -17.73 -23.93
C ASN A 9 9.40 -17.19 -22.62
N ALA A 10 8.89 -16.07 -22.10
CA ALA A 10 9.22 -15.60 -20.78
C ALA A 10 8.40 -16.44 -19.80
N GLY A 11 9.01 -17.53 -19.34
CA GLY A 11 8.46 -18.35 -18.28
C GLY A 11 8.15 -17.49 -17.08
N SER A 12 6.94 -17.65 -16.53
CA SER A 12 6.59 -17.14 -15.22
C SER A 12 7.56 -17.77 -14.21
N ALA A 13 8.47 -16.95 -13.68
CA ALA A 13 9.31 -17.35 -12.56
C ALA A 13 8.41 -17.59 -11.34
N PRO A 14 8.65 -18.64 -10.55
CA PRO A 14 7.96 -18.82 -9.28
C PRO A 14 8.49 -17.77 -8.29
N GLY A 15 7.73 -16.70 -8.07
CA GLY A 15 8.10 -15.62 -7.14
C GLY A 15 7.41 -14.26 -7.33
N ASP A 16 6.55 -14.10 -8.34
CA ASP A 16 5.98 -12.80 -8.72
C ASP A 16 4.58 -12.58 -8.11
N SER A 17 4.46 -12.62 -6.78
CA SER A 17 3.22 -12.19 -6.11
C SER A 17 3.14 -10.67 -6.18
N ALA A 18 2.60 -10.15 -7.28
CA ALA A 18 2.33 -8.72 -7.43
C ALA A 18 1.33 -8.26 -6.35
N ALA A 19 1.68 -7.22 -5.60
CA ALA A 19 0.76 -6.64 -4.63
C ALA A 19 -0.46 -6.02 -5.33
N HIS A 20 -1.64 -6.23 -4.77
CA HIS A 20 -2.88 -5.65 -5.28
C HIS A 20 -3.02 -4.19 -4.84
N PHE A 21 -2.97 -3.26 -5.78
CA PHE A 21 -3.27 -1.85 -5.53
C PHE A 21 -4.78 -1.64 -5.50
N VAL A 22 -5.30 -1.10 -4.40
CA VAL A 22 -6.75 -0.94 -4.19
C VAL A 22 -7.06 0.41 -3.52
N PRO A 23 -8.04 1.18 -4.00
CA PRO A 23 -8.49 2.37 -3.29
C PRO A 23 -9.16 2.01 -1.95
N LEU A 24 -8.88 2.78 -0.90
CA LEU A 24 -9.55 2.64 0.40
C LEU A 24 -11.08 2.65 0.27
N SER A 25 -11.60 3.52 -0.60
CA SER A 25 -13.04 3.62 -0.88
C SER A 25 -13.64 2.31 -1.41
N LEU A 26 -12.87 1.49 -2.12
CA LEU A 26 -13.34 0.18 -2.58
C LEU A 26 -13.45 -0.79 -1.40
N ILE A 27 -12.47 -0.82 -0.50
CA ILE A 27 -12.53 -1.63 0.73
C ILE A 27 -13.72 -1.21 1.59
N GLN A 28 -13.96 0.10 1.73
CA GLN A 28 -15.09 0.63 2.48
C GLN A 28 -16.43 0.21 1.87
N ASN A 29 -16.62 0.44 0.58
CA ASN A 29 -17.92 0.29 -0.06
C ASN A 29 -18.25 -1.17 -0.40
N ALA A 30 -17.28 -1.95 -0.85
CA ALA A 30 -17.49 -3.32 -1.31
C ALA A 30 -17.17 -4.38 -0.23
N HIS A 31 -16.36 -4.02 0.77
CA HIS A 31 -15.90 -4.95 1.81
C HIS A 31 -16.18 -4.47 3.23
N ALA A 32 -17.07 -3.48 3.38
CA ALA A 32 -17.49 -2.91 4.67
C ALA A 32 -16.33 -2.42 5.54
N GLY A 33 -15.29 -1.84 4.90
CA GLY A 33 -14.11 -1.33 5.60
C GLY A 33 -13.17 -2.42 6.13
N ARG A 34 -13.34 -3.68 5.72
CA ARG A 34 -12.51 -4.79 6.21
C ARG A 34 -11.54 -5.25 5.13
N LEU A 35 -10.26 -4.93 5.31
CA LEU A 35 -9.17 -5.41 4.45
C LEU A 35 -9.16 -6.94 4.35
N GLU A 36 -9.39 -7.62 5.47
CA GLU A 36 -9.47 -9.08 5.52
C GLU A 36 -10.53 -9.64 4.55
N ALA A 37 -11.69 -9.00 4.46
CA ALA A 37 -12.75 -9.41 3.55
C ALA A 37 -12.37 -9.18 2.07
N TYR A 38 -11.63 -8.11 1.77
CA TYR A 38 -11.06 -7.88 0.44
C TYR A 38 -10.02 -8.95 0.08
N MET A 39 -9.09 -9.25 1.00
CA MET A 39 -8.05 -10.27 0.82
C MET A 39 -8.67 -11.65 0.58
N LYS A 40 -9.70 -12.02 1.36
CA LYS A 40 -10.45 -13.28 1.16
C LYS A 40 -11.17 -13.34 -0.19
N ALA A 41 -11.77 -12.24 -0.62
CA ALA A 41 -12.51 -12.18 -1.88
C ALA A 41 -11.59 -12.25 -3.11
N THR A 42 -10.38 -11.69 -3.01
CA THR A 42 -9.42 -11.63 -4.13
C THR A 42 -8.37 -12.73 -4.10
N GLY A 43 -8.17 -13.38 -2.96
CA GLY A 43 -7.10 -14.35 -2.74
C GLY A 43 -5.72 -13.72 -2.53
N SER A 44 -5.59 -12.39 -2.59
CA SER A 44 -4.31 -11.70 -2.39
C SER A 44 -4.11 -11.31 -0.93
N ARG A 45 -2.91 -11.60 -0.40
CA ARG A 45 -2.47 -11.18 0.93
C ARG A 45 -1.53 -10.00 0.90
N ASP A 46 -1.04 -9.61 -0.28
CA ASP A 46 -0.14 -8.48 -0.46
C ASP A 46 -0.95 -7.36 -1.12
N VAL A 47 -1.27 -6.34 -0.34
CA VAL A 47 -2.20 -5.28 -0.75
C VAL A 47 -1.58 -3.92 -0.49
N VAL A 48 -1.70 -3.01 -1.46
CA VAL A 48 -1.36 -1.59 -1.30
C VAL A 48 -2.66 -0.80 -1.32
N ILE A 49 -3.04 -0.26 -0.16
CA ILE A 49 -4.24 0.54 0.00
C ILE A 49 -3.90 1.99 -0.35
N THR A 50 -4.66 2.57 -1.28
CA THR A 50 -4.42 3.93 -1.77
C THR A 50 -5.54 4.88 -1.34
N MET A 51 -5.17 6.09 -0.93
CA MET A 51 -6.09 7.11 -0.46
C MET A 51 -5.63 8.50 -0.96
N PRO A 52 -6.29 9.08 -1.98
CA PRO A 52 -6.07 10.47 -2.33
C PRO A 52 -6.73 11.36 -1.26
N VAL A 53 -5.98 12.33 -0.73
CA VAL A 53 -6.44 13.27 0.29
C VAL A 53 -6.21 14.70 -0.19
N LYS A 54 -7.21 15.56 0.01
CA LYS A 54 -7.07 17.00 -0.14
C LYS A 54 -7.38 17.65 1.20
N MET A 55 -6.45 18.45 1.72
CA MET A 55 -6.62 19.13 3.00
C MET A 55 -5.93 20.48 3.04
N GLU A 56 -6.50 21.39 3.82
CA GLU A 56 -5.86 22.66 4.15
C GLU A 56 -4.85 22.43 5.27
N VAL A 57 -3.61 22.84 5.06
CA VAL A 57 -2.54 22.75 6.07
C VAL A 57 -2.25 24.18 6.49
N ALA A 58 -2.20 24.46 7.80
CA ALA A 58 -2.03 25.81 8.32
C ALA A 58 -0.91 26.59 7.58
N GLY A 59 -1.26 27.75 7.03
CA GLY A 59 -0.32 28.61 6.29
C GLY A 59 0.02 28.16 4.85
N ARG A 60 -0.60 27.09 4.33
CA ARG A 60 -0.42 26.62 2.95
C ARG A 60 -1.79 26.43 2.29
N LYS A 61 -1.95 26.90 1.05
CA LYS A 61 -3.14 26.62 0.23
C LYS A 61 -3.30 25.11 0.06
N GLY A 62 -4.54 24.62 0.06
CA GLY A 62 -4.93 23.21 -0.05
C GLY A 62 -3.89 22.29 -0.67
N GLN A 63 -3.31 21.43 0.17
CA GLN A 63 -2.35 20.41 -0.25
C GLN A 63 -3.09 19.14 -0.67
N ARG A 64 -2.51 18.47 -1.66
CA ARG A 64 -2.98 17.19 -2.15
C ARG A 64 -1.95 16.13 -1.82
N PHE A 65 -2.40 15.06 -1.22
CA PHE A 65 -1.61 13.90 -0.85
C PHE A 65 -2.15 12.68 -1.56
N PHE A 66 -1.25 11.78 -1.95
CA PHE A 66 -1.59 10.43 -2.35
C PHE A 66 -0.93 9.52 -1.33
N VAL A 67 -1.74 8.92 -0.48
CA VAL A 67 -1.27 8.07 0.62
C VAL A 67 -1.39 6.63 0.18
N ALA A 68 -0.31 5.86 0.26
CA ALA A 68 -0.28 4.44 -0.03
C ALA A 68 0.22 3.69 1.19
N LEU A 69 -0.55 2.70 1.67
CA LEU A 69 -0.16 1.82 2.76
C LEU A 69 -0.10 0.38 2.25
N ALA A 70 1.10 -0.16 2.18
CA ALA A 70 1.32 -1.56 1.86
C ALA A 70 1.15 -2.45 3.09
N VAL A 71 0.41 -3.55 2.96
CA VAL A 71 0.23 -4.60 3.96
C VAL A 71 0.56 -5.92 3.29
N THR A 72 1.68 -6.54 3.65
CA THR A 72 2.24 -7.65 2.87
C THR A 72 2.82 -8.78 3.71
N TRP A 73 2.60 -10.01 3.27
CA TRP A 73 3.18 -11.23 3.84
C TRP A 73 4.34 -11.79 3.01
N HIS A 74 4.46 -11.44 1.74
CA HIS A 74 5.45 -12.05 0.83
C HIS A 74 6.48 -11.06 0.28
N PHE A 75 6.70 -9.94 0.97
CA PHE A 75 7.70 -8.95 0.62
C PHE A 75 8.73 -8.80 1.74
N ASP A 76 10.01 -8.86 1.39
CA ASP A 76 11.12 -8.68 2.33
C ASP A 76 11.50 -7.20 2.52
N SER A 77 11.13 -6.33 1.57
CA SER A 77 11.40 -4.90 1.59
C SER A 77 10.23 -4.06 1.06
N ALA A 78 10.20 -2.80 1.51
CA ALA A 78 9.22 -1.81 1.07
C ALA A 78 9.57 -1.16 -0.29
N GLU A 79 10.84 -1.18 -0.70
CA GLU A 79 11.36 -0.48 -1.87
C GLU A 79 10.55 -0.72 -3.17
N PRO A 80 10.29 -1.98 -3.61
CA PRO A 80 9.54 -2.19 -4.84
C PRO A 80 8.09 -1.68 -4.76
N LEU A 81 7.51 -1.65 -3.56
CA LEU A 81 6.15 -1.18 -3.30
C LEU A 81 6.10 0.36 -3.28
N SER A 82 7.12 1.00 -2.68
CA SER A 82 7.26 2.46 -2.67
C SER A 82 7.49 2.99 -4.09
N ASP A 83 8.35 2.35 -4.88
CA ASP A 83 8.59 2.70 -6.28
C ASP A 83 7.30 2.59 -7.12
N ALA A 84 6.54 1.51 -6.97
CA ALA A 84 5.27 1.32 -7.65
C ALA A 84 4.23 2.38 -7.21
N ALA A 85 4.12 2.66 -5.91
CA ALA A 85 3.23 3.69 -5.40
C ALA A 85 3.61 5.10 -5.88
N ALA A 86 4.91 5.39 -6.00
CA ALA A 86 5.41 6.65 -6.54
C ALA A 86 5.10 6.79 -8.04
N ALA A 87 5.19 5.70 -8.81
CA ALA A 87 4.84 5.68 -10.22
C ALA A 87 3.33 5.98 -10.46
N ASP A 88 2.46 5.46 -9.59
CA ASP A 88 1.01 5.67 -9.64
C ASP A 88 0.56 7.00 -9.02
N CYS A 89 1.45 7.70 -8.33
CA CYS A 89 1.14 8.94 -7.64
C CYS A 89 0.70 10.05 -8.62
N PRO A 90 -0.52 10.60 -8.49
CA PRO A 90 -1.02 11.56 -9.46
C PRO A 90 -0.24 12.88 -9.44
N LYS A 91 -0.02 13.46 -10.62
CA LYS A 91 0.70 14.74 -10.76
C LYS A 91 0.17 15.81 -9.81
N GLY A 92 1.09 16.51 -9.15
CA GLY A 92 0.76 17.59 -8.22
C GLY A 92 0.22 17.12 -6.87
N HIS A 93 0.40 15.84 -6.53
CA HIS A 93 0.25 15.29 -5.18
C HIS A 93 1.62 15.08 -4.55
N LYS A 94 1.66 15.15 -3.22
CA LYS A 94 2.77 14.62 -2.42
C LYS A 94 2.46 13.15 -2.11
N CYS A 95 3.37 12.26 -2.47
CA CYS A 95 3.19 10.82 -2.32
C CYS A 95 3.71 10.40 -0.95
N LEU A 96 2.84 9.95 -0.06
CA LEU A 96 3.23 9.38 1.22
C LEU A 96 3.08 7.88 1.14
N PHE A 97 4.14 7.15 1.47
CA PHE A 97 4.12 5.70 1.50
C PHE A 97 4.36 5.20 2.93
N GLY A 98 3.64 4.15 3.30
CA GLY A 98 3.89 3.38 4.51
C GLY A 98 3.82 1.89 4.24
N TRP A 99 4.44 1.10 5.10
CA TRP A 99 4.54 -0.34 4.95
C TRP A 99 4.36 -1.07 6.28
N VAL A 100 3.47 -2.06 6.24
CA VAL A 100 3.21 -3.04 7.29
C VAL A 100 3.75 -4.40 6.80
N PRO A 101 4.94 -4.84 7.26
CA PRO A 101 5.46 -6.17 6.99
C PRO A 101 4.71 -7.19 7.85
N ALA A 102 3.51 -7.55 7.42
CA ALA A 102 2.59 -8.37 8.20
C ALA A 102 3.11 -9.79 8.49
N HIS A 103 4.07 -10.30 7.69
CA HIS A 103 4.80 -11.54 8.00
C HIS A 103 5.64 -11.48 9.29
N ARG A 104 5.95 -10.27 9.78
CA ARG A 104 6.70 -10.07 11.04
C ARG A 104 5.79 -9.94 12.24
N PHE A 105 4.46 -9.96 12.07
CA PHE A 105 3.54 -9.79 13.20
C PHE A 105 3.83 -10.81 14.32
N GLY A 106 3.97 -10.31 15.55
CA GLY A 106 4.35 -11.11 16.72
C GLY A 106 5.86 -11.26 16.95
N HIS A 107 6.71 -10.73 16.06
CA HIS A 107 8.16 -10.64 16.25
C HIS A 107 8.56 -9.23 16.74
N ASP A 108 9.74 -9.13 17.37
CA ASP A 108 10.26 -7.88 17.94
C ASP A 108 10.55 -6.80 16.87
N ASP A 109 10.75 -7.21 15.61
CA ASP A 109 11.01 -6.33 14.47
C ASP A 109 9.74 -5.95 13.70
N PHE A 110 8.55 -6.24 14.26
CA PHE A 110 7.28 -5.76 13.73
C PHE A 110 7.09 -4.26 14.00
N GLY A 111 6.87 -3.50 12.93
CA GLY A 111 6.55 -2.07 13.02
C GLY A 111 5.99 -1.56 11.70
N ILE A 112 5.36 -0.39 11.76
CA ILE A 112 4.88 0.32 10.56
C ILE A 112 5.98 1.29 10.15
N TYR A 113 6.48 1.13 8.93
CA TYR A 113 7.47 2.04 8.34
C TYR A 113 6.73 3.12 7.56
N ILE A 114 7.14 4.37 7.68
CA ILE A 114 6.51 5.50 7.00
C ILE A 114 7.64 6.34 6.38
N ASP A 115 7.55 6.61 5.09
CA ASP A 115 8.51 7.47 4.39
C ASP A 115 8.35 8.92 4.84
N ASP A 116 9.46 9.62 5.08
CA ASP A 116 9.42 11.06 5.39
C ASP A 116 9.39 11.91 4.10
N ILE A 117 8.27 12.61 3.90
CA ILE A 117 8.02 13.49 2.76
C ILE A 117 8.17 14.98 3.11
N GLY A 118 8.69 15.29 4.31
CA GLY A 118 9.01 16.65 4.74
C GLY A 118 7.80 17.55 5.00
N VAL A 119 6.67 16.97 5.41
CA VAL A 119 5.44 17.73 5.77
C VAL A 119 5.11 17.71 7.26
N GLY A 120 5.95 17.07 8.06
CA GLY A 120 5.79 16.93 9.51
C GLY A 120 5.26 15.56 9.89
N GLU A 121 5.89 14.94 10.88
CA GLU A 121 5.60 13.58 11.34
C GLU A 121 4.14 13.41 11.78
N THR A 122 3.59 14.34 12.57
CA THR A 122 2.20 14.27 13.04
C THR A 122 1.20 14.15 11.89
N LEU A 123 1.43 14.90 10.80
CA LEU A 123 0.54 14.90 9.65
C LEU A 123 0.64 13.58 8.86
N GLN A 124 1.86 13.09 8.67
CA GLN A 124 2.12 11.84 7.94
C GLN A 124 1.55 10.64 8.69
N ASN A 125 1.83 10.55 9.99
CA ASN A 125 1.34 9.49 10.87
C ASN A 125 -0.19 9.52 10.94
N GLY A 126 -0.81 10.70 11.00
CA GLY A 126 -2.27 10.82 10.97
C GLY A 126 -2.90 10.28 9.69
N MET A 127 -2.31 10.59 8.52
CA MET A 127 -2.82 10.07 7.24
C MET A 127 -2.67 8.56 7.09
N ILE A 128 -1.60 7.97 7.63
CA ILE A 128 -1.41 6.51 7.65
C ILE A 128 -2.37 5.84 8.65
N ALA A 129 -2.51 6.42 9.85
CA ALA A 129 -3.44 5.93 10.87
C ALA A 129 -4.88 5.89 10.37
N GLU A 130 -5.30 6.89 9.59
CA GLU A 130 -6.63 6.93 8.96
C GLU A 130 -6.88 5.68 8.08
N ILE A 131 -5.90 5.26 7.27
CA ILE A 131 -6.03 4.05 6.44
C ILE A 131 -6.11 2.81 7.33
N ILE A 132 -5.26 2.73 8.36
CA ILE A 132 -5.21 1.61 9.30
C ILE A 132 -6.57 1.39 9.96
N GLU A 133 -7.18 2.48 10.45
CA GLU A 133 -8.48 2.47 11.11
C GLU A 133 -9.60 2.14 10.11
N GLN A 134 -9.69 2.89 9.00
CA GLN A 134 -10.81 2.75 8.06
C GLN A 134 -10.81 1.44 7.27
N ALA A 135 -9.66 0.78 7.12
CA ALA A 135 -9.56 -0.54 6.48
C ALA A 135 -9.44 -1.71 7.48
N ALA A 136 -9.51 -1.44 8.79
CA ALA A 136 -9.33 -2.43 9.85
C ALA A 136 -8.06 -3.28 9.66
N VAL A 137 -6.93 -2.63 9.34
CA VAL A 137 -5.66 -3.29 8.99
C VAL A 137 -5.18 -4.18 10.13
N GLU A 138 -5.23 -3.71 11.37
CA GLU A 138 -4.79 -4.46 12.55
C GLU A 138 -5.54 -5.79 12.69
N SER A 139 -6.87 -5.78 12.47
CA SER A 139 -7.70 -6.99 12.51
C SER A 139 -7.34 -7.96 11.39
N ALA A 140 -7.05 -7.44 10.19
CA ALA A 140 -6.61 -8.27 9.07
C ALA A 140 -5.26 -8.92 9.34
N VAL A 141 -4.28 -8.16 9.86
CA VAL A 141 -2.96 -8.69 10.21
C VAL A 141 -3.07 -9.78 11.27
N ALA A 142 -3.83 -9.54 12.35
CA ALA A 142 -4.04 -10.53 13.40
C ALA A 142 -4.72 -11.81 12.89
N THR A 143 -5.73 -11.70 12.02
CA THR A 143 -6.50 -12.84 11.53
C THR A 143 -5.68 -13.77 10.63
N TRP A 144 -4.78 -13.22 9.83
CA TRP A 144 -3.96 -13.99 8.89
C TRP A 144 -2.63 -14.48 9.48
N SER A 145 -2.39 -14.20 10.75
CA SER A 145 -1.19 -14.62 11.50
C SER A 145 -1.47 -15.76 12.50
N GLY A 146 -2.73 -16.17 12.66
CA GLY A 146 -3.15 -17.36 13.42
C GLY A 146 -3.49 -18.53 12.51
#